data_AF-A0A0F9FJL7-F1
#
_entry.id   AF-A0A0F9FJL7-F1
#
_cell.length_a   1.000
_cell.length_b   1.000
_cell.length_c   1.000
_cell.angle_alpha   90.00
_cell.angle_beta   90.00
_cell.angle_gamma   90.00
#
_symmetry.space_group_name_H-M   'P 1'
#
loop_
_entity.id
_entity.type
_entity.pdbx_description
1 polymer ?
#
loop_
_entity_poly.entity_id
_entity_poly.type
_entity_poly.pdbx_seq_one_letter_code
_entity_poly.pdbx_strand_id
1 'polypeptide(L)'
;MKLVTEFLPSADEQTFWLAREVFEPDQILKYGLDDELPAYADTDFSKVGVSPEQMTNKWRAHWEHASYIQMVEMFRRKLITEEDVRDWFRLVEIPPFWRQKLIDSAYTWPTRVDVRRWWDMRTIDEAELRRLYSGMGYRGDNLDNYLLWTKVYTAFPDLIARWKNGWITIDDVKSELTGLGMPTARVEEMIQTKIKPAGTERVAGERDLTKTDIIKGVKKEVISWSEGIELLVDMGYSEDEADYILAINISALEGSPETMEEFRDITQRYRKAVGLPSKPVTEELLKAAAEVVRLTEEVKSLKEAVEAEEKTLIADVVLPEE
;
A
#
# COMPACT_ATOMS: atom_id res chain seq x y z
N MET A 1 -7.04 -62.24 -51.98
CA MET A 1 -5.74 -61.74 -51.52
C MET A 1 -5.85 -60.22 -51.42
N LYS A 2 -5.97 -59.64 -50.22
CA LYS A 2 -5.85 -58.19 -50.05
C LYS A 2 -4.37 -57.88 -50.24
N LEU A 3 -4.01 -57.22 -51.33
CA LEU A 3 -2.70 -56.58 -51.46
C LEU A 3 -2.67 -55.50 -50.39
N VAL A 4 -1.93 -55.75 -49.29
CA VAL A 4 -1.55 -54.68 -48.36
C VAL A 4 -0.45 -53.93 -49.08
N THR A 5 -0.81 -52.85 -49.74
CA THR A 5 0.17 -51.88 -50.24
C THR A 5 0.87 -51.25 -49.04
N GLU A 6 2.19 -51.10 -49.10
CA GLU A 6 2.93 -50.36 -48.08
C GLU A 6 2.27 -49.00 -47.84
N PHE A 7 2.11 -48.64 -46.56
CA PHE A 7 1.60 -47.34 -46.19
C PHE A 7 2.59 -46.27 -46.66
N LEU A 8 2.09 -45.33 -47.46
CA LEU A 8 2.81 -44.14 -47.84
C LEU A 8 2.11 -42.93 -47.22
N PRO A 9 2.84 -42.08 -46.47
CA PRO A 9 2.27 -40.87 -45.89
C PRO A 9 1.75 -39.95 -47.00
N SER A 10 0.65 -39.24 -46.72
CA SER A 10 0.11 -38.25 -47.65
C SER A 10 1.09 -37.10 -47.87
N ALA A 11 0.89 -36.31 -48.93
CA ALA A 11 1.69 -35.10 -49.15
C ALA A 11 1.60 -34.14 -47.95
N ASP A 12 0.43 -34.04 -47.32
CA ASP A 12 0.22 -33.22 -46.12
C ASP A 12 0.99 -33.76 -44.92
N GLU A 13 0.99 -35.07 -44.69
CA GLU A 13 1.73 -35.70 -43.59
C GLU A 13 3.25 -35.58 -43.80
N GLN A 14 3.74 -35.74 -45.03
CA GLN A 14 5.14 -35.51 -45.36
C GLN A 14 5.54 -34.05 -45.13
N THR A 15 4.69 -33.11 -45.54
CA THR A 15 4.90 -31.67 -45.29
C THR A 15 4.95 -31.39 -43.79
N PHE A 16 4.03 -31.97 -43.03
CA PHE A 16 3.98 -31.84 -41.58
C PHE A 16 5.24 -32.37 -40.89
N TRP A 17 5.82 -33.47 -41.36
CA TRP A 17 7.06 -33.99 -40.81
C TRP A 17 8.27 -33.13 -41.12
N LEU A 18 8.37 -32.63 -42.37
CA LEU A 18 9.40 -31.67 -42.75
C LEU A 18 9.36 -30.42 -41.88
N ALA A 19 8.15 -30.00 -41.52
CA ALA A 19 7.86 -28.83 -40.71
C ALA A 19 8.14 -29.05 -39.20
N ARG A 20 8.15 -30.29 -38.70
CA ARG A 20 8.34 -30.63 -37.28
C ARG A 20 9.73 -31.15 -36.93
N GLU A 21 10.74 -30.77 -37.73
CA GLU A 21 12.15 -31.12 -37.50
C GLU A 21 12.37 -32.66 -37.38
N VAL A 22 11.47 -33.48 -38.00
CA VAL A 22 11.48 -34.96 -37.93
C VAL A 22 12.73 -35.58 -38.55
N PHE A 23 13.39 -34.84 -39.43
CA PHE A 23 14.56 -35.29 -40.19
C PHE A 23 15.85 -34.59 -39.74
N GLU A 24 15.81 -33.71 -38.74
CA GLU A 24 16.95 -32.91 -38.29
C GLU A 24 17.59 -33.56 -37.03
N PRO A 25 18.76 -34.24 -37.16
CA PRO A 25 19.31 -35.07 -36.07
C PRO A 25 19.63 -34.30 -34.78
N ASP A 26 20.05 -33.06 -34.89
CA ASP A 26 20.33 -32.17 -33.77
C ASP A 26 19.05 -31.80 -33.00
N GLN A 27 17.95 -31.55 -33.71
CA GLN A 27 16.65 -31.23 -33.10
C GLN A 27 16.00 -32.46 -32.46
N ILE A 28 16.09 -33.62 -33.12
CA ILE A 28 15.63 -34.91 -32.57
C ILE A 28 16.31 -35.18 -31.22
N LEU A 29 17.62 -34.99 -31.14
CA LEU A 29 18.38 -35.19 -29.91
C LEU A 29 18.06 -34.11 -28.86
N LYS A 30 17.99 -32.83 -29.25
CA LYS A 30 17.72 -31.70 -28.35
C LYS A 30 16.36 -31.84 -27.66
N TYR A 31 15.32 -32.24 -28.41
CA TYR A 31 13.95 -32.34 -27.92
C TYR A 31 13.53 -33.74 -27.47
N GLY A 32 14.40 -34.74 -27.59
CA GLY A 32 14.07 -36.12 -27.23
C GLY A 32 12.96 -36.71 -28.10
N LEU A 33 12.93 -36.39 -29.40
CA LEU A 33 11.79 -36.78 -30.25
C LEU A 33 11.67 -38.30 -30.45
N ASP A 34 12.75 -39.05 -30.19
CA ASP A 34 12.80 -40.52 -30.18
C ASP A 34 12.56 -41.13 -28.79
N ASP A 35 12.33 -40.31 -27.75
CA ASP A 35 12.07 -40.81 -26.41
C ASP A 35 10.72 -41.54 -26.34
N GLU A 36 10.60 -42.49 -25.41
CA GLU A 36 9.39 -43.29 -25.18
C GLU A 36 8.88 -44.08 -26.41
N LEU A 37 9.73 -44.27 -27.43
CA LEU A 37 9.39 -45.03 -28.63
C LEU A 37 8.97 -46.48 -28.29
N PRO A 38 7.76 -46.91 -28.64
CA PRO A 38 7.29 -48.26 -28.30
C PRO A 38 7.98 -49.32 -29.16
N ALA A 39 8.01 -50.57 -28.65
CA ALA A 39 8.37 -51.73 -29.45
C ALA A 39 7.31 -51.98 -30.54
N TYR A 40 7.61 -51.56 -31.76
CA TYR A 40 6.62 -51.50 -32.86
C TYR A 40 6.00 -52.83 -33.26
N ALA A 41 6.71 -53.94 -33.05
CA ALA A 41 6.22 -55.30 -33.33
C ALA A 41 4.92 -55.64 -32.58
N ASP A 42 4.65 -54.95 -31.46
CA ASP A 42 3.49 -55.20 -30.61
C ASP A 42 2.32 -54.25 -30.92
N THR A 43 2.44 -53.39 -31.93
CA THR A 43 1.43 -52.37 -32.28
C THR A 43 0.62 -52.73 -33.51
N ASP A 44 -0.58 -52.16 -33.63
CA ASP A 44 -1.46 -52.33 -34.79
C ASP A 44 -0.94 -51.63 -36.06
N PHE A 45 0.03 -50.71 -35.96
CA PHE A 45 0.64 -50.05 -37.12
C PHE A 45 1.27 -51.05 -38.10
N SER A 46 1.86 -52.13 -37.58
CA SER A 46 2.42 -53.21 -38.39
C SER A 46 1.36 -53.96 -39.20
N LYS A 47 0.16 -54.13 -38.63
CA LYS A 47 -0.97 -54.85 -39.25
C LYS A 47 -1.59 -54.06 -40.42
N VAL A 48 -1.42 -52.74 -40.42
CA VAL A 48 -1.92 -51.86 -41.49
C VAL A 48 -0.85 -51.48 -42.51
N GLY A 49 0.34 -52.09 -42.45
CA GLY A 49 1.39 -51.94 -43.47
C GLY A 49 2.26 -50.68 -43.32
N VAL A 50 2.28 -50.06 -42.14
CA VAL A 50 3.20 -48.94 -41.84
C VAL A 50 4.59 -49.51 -41.58
N SER A 51 5.61 -49.01 -42.29
CA SER A 51 6.98 -49.47 -42.09
C SER A 51 7.55 -48.90 -40.78
N PRO A 52 8.56 -49.55 -40.17
CA PRO A 52 9.19 -49.04 -38.95
C PRO A 52 9.67 -47.59 -39.07
N GLU A 53 10.23 -47.22 -40.22
CA GLU A 53 10.67 -45.85 -40.51
C GLU A 53 9.51 -44.85 -40.44
N GLN A 54 8.38 -45.16 -41.09
CA GLN A 54 7.21 -44.27 -41.11
C GLN A 54 6.57 -44.17 -39.72
N MET A 55 6.64 -45.24 -38.91
CA MET A 55 6.21 -45.17 -37.51
C MET A 55 7.11 -44.24 -36.68
N THR A 56 8.43 -44.30 -36.85
CA THR A 56 9.37 -43.39 -36.18
C THR A 56 9.10 -41.95 -36.57
N ASN A 57 8.92 -41.65 -37.87
CA ASN A 57 8.61 -40.29 -38.32
C ASN A 57 7.30 -39.77 -37.74
N LYS A 58 6.27 -40.62 -37.72
CA LYS A 58 4.97 -40.29 -37.12
C LYS A 58 5.11 -40.03 -35.62
N TRP A 59 5.94 -40.81 -34.92
CA TRP A 59 6.24 -40.58 -33.51
C TRP A 59 6.98 -39.26 -33.31
N ARG A 60 8.06 -38.97 -34.02
CA ARG A 60 8.76 -37.68 -33.87
C ARG A 60 7.85 -36.47 -34.06
N ALA A 61 6.86 -36.57 -34.96
CA ALA A 61 5.89 -35.52 -35.19
C ALA A 61 4.70 -35.48 -34.22
N HIS A 62 4.52 -36.50 -33.36
CA HIS A 62 3.30 -36.66 -32.55
C HIS A 62 3.25 -35.75 -31.32
N TRP A 63 4.41 -35.30 -30.85
CA TRP A 63 4.54 -34.57 -29.59
C TRP A 63 3.72 -33.28 -29.56
N GLU A 64 3.19 -32.98 -28.38
CA GLU A 64 2.65 -31.66 -28.04
C GLU A 64 3.77 -30.83 -27.43
N HIS A 65 4.17 -29.77 -28.12
CA HIS A 65 5.22 -28.87 -27.65
C HIS A 65 4.66 -27.79 -26.72
N ALA A 66 5.51 -27.24 -25.87
CA ALA A 66 5.16 -26.14 -24.98
C ALA A 66 4.49 -25.00 -25.76
N SER A 67 3.44 -24.42 -25.20
CA SER A 67 2.75 -23.26 -25.76
C SER A 67 3.59 -21.98 -25.69
N TYR A 68 3.25 -20.97 -26.49
CA TYR A 68 3.90 -19.67 -26.44
C TYR A 68 3.92 -19.04 -25.03
N ILE A 69 2.83 -19.18 -24.26
CA ILE A 69 2.75 -18.65 -22.90
C ILE A 69 3.76 -19.33 -21.97
N GLN A 70 3.90 -20.66 -22.08
CA GLN A 70 4.89 -21.41 -21.31
C GLN A 70 6.32 -21.02 -21.71
N MET A 71 6.58 -20.85 -23.02
CA MET A 71 7.88 -20.40 -23.51
C MET A 71 8.26 -19.00 -23.01
N VAL A 72 7.32 -18.05 -23.05
CA VAL A 72 7.53 -16.69 -22.51
C VAL A 72 7.83 -16.71 -21.02
N GLU A 73 7.11 -17.54 -20.25
CA GLU A 73 7.34 -17.65 -18.81
C GLU A 73 8.72 -18.25 -18.51
N MET A 74 9.11 -19.32 -19.20
CA MET A 74 10.45 -19.90 -19.06
C MET A 74 11.55 -18.92 -19.45
N PHE A 75 11.35 -18.16 -20.53
CA PHE A 75 12.30 -17.13 -20.99
C PHE A 75 12.45 -16.00 -19.97
N ARG A 76 11.34 -15.46 -19.44
CA ARG A 76 11.36 -14.42 -18.39
C ARG A 76 12.06 -14.90 -17.11
N ARG A 77 11.89 -16.17 -16.76
CA ARG A 77 12.56 -16.82 -15.62
C ARG A 77 14.02 -17.17 -15.90
N LYS A 78 14.53 -16.92 -17.11
CA LYS A 78 15.89 -17.24 -17.55
C LYS A 78 16.20 -18.74 -17.48
N LEU A 79 15.18 -19.58 -17.65
CA LEU A 79 15.34 -21.04 -17.75
C LEU A 79 15.76 -21.47 -19.16
N ILE A 80 15.49 -20.63 -20.16
CA ILE A 80 15.85 -20.82 -21.56
C ILE A 80 16.43 -19.51 -22.12
N THR A 81 17.14 -19.61 -23.22
CA THR A 81 17.74 -18.48 -23.93
C THR A 81 16.83 -17.97 -25.06
N GLU A 82 17.17 -16.84 -25.65
CA GLU A 82 16.47 -16.35 -26.85
C GLU A 82 16.65 -17.31 -28.04
N GLU A 83 17.83 -17.95 -28.15
CA GLU A 83 18.12 -18.96 -29.16
C GLU A 83 17.18 -20.16 -29.02
N ASP A 84 16.93 -20.63 -27.78
CA ASP A 84 15.97 -21.71 -27.53
C ASP A 84 14.54 -21.35 -27.96
N VAL A 85 14.12 -20.09 -27.77
CA VAL A 85 12.82 -19.61 -28.25
C VAL A 85 12.78 -19.56 -29.78
N ARG A 86 13.89 -19.21 -30.43
CA ARG A 86 14.00 -19.19 -31.91
C ARG A 86 13.95 -20.57 -32.52
N ASP A 87 14.61 -21.55 -31.89
CA ASP A 87 14.54 -22.95 -32.29
C ASP A 87 13.13 -23.49 -32.11
N TRP A 88 12.49 -23.19 -30.97
CA TRP A 88 11.10 -23.58 -30.72
C TRP A 88 10.13 -23.01 -31.76
N PHE A 89 10.32 -21.77 -32.23
CA PHE A 89 9.50 -21.23 -33.31
C PHE A 89 9.65 -21.98 -34.63
N ARG A 90 10.79 -22.62 -34.89
CA ARG A 90 10.94 -23.51 -36.04
C ARG A 90 10.16 -24.79 -35.79
N LEU A 91 10.39 -25.45 -34.65
CA LEU A 91 9.73 -26.69 -34.27
C LEU A 91 8.19 -26.63 -34.34
N VAL A 92 7.59 -25.49 -33.96
CA VAL A 92 6.13 -25.28 -33.98
C VAL A 92 5.65 -24.44 -35.16
N GLU A 93 6.51 -24.21 -36.16
CA GLU A 93 6.17 -23.63 -37.46
C GLU A 93 5.62 -22.20 -37.40
N ILE A 94 6.18 -21.36 -36.53
CA ILE A 94 5.90 -19.93 -36.53
C ILE A 94 6.71 -19.25 -37.65
N PRO A 95 6.06 -18.53 -38.59
CA PRO A 95 6.76 -17.89 -39.70
C PRO A 95 7.83 -16.89 -39.23
N PRO A 96 8.99 -16.80 -39.90
CA PRO A 96 10.09 -15.92 -39.51
C PRO A 96 9.70 -14.45 -39.28
N PHE A 97 8.73 -13.94 -40.04
CA PHE A 97 8.21 -12.58 -39.92
C PHE A 97 7.72 -12.23 -38.50
N TRP A 98 7.14 -13.20 -37.79
CA TRP A 98 6.54 -12.99 -36.45
C TRP A 98 7.52 -13.20 -35.30
N ARG A 99 8.59 -13.99 -35.50
CA ARG A 99 9.46 -14.50 -34.41
C ARG A 99 10.03 -13.38 -33.55
N GLN A 100 10.64 -12.36 -34.16
CA GLN A 100 11.20 -11.24 -33.40
C GLN A 100 10.11 -10.46 -32.66
N LYS A 101 8.96 -10.22 -33.30
CA LYS A 101 7.85 -9.45 -32.69
C LYS A 101 7.29 -10.15 -31.46
N LEU A 102 7.23 -11.49 -31.51
CA LEU A 102 6.83 -12.31 -30.38
C LEU A 102 7.89 -12.25 -29.26
N ILE A 103 9.18 -12.39 -29.57
CA ILE A 103 10.26 -12.23 -28.57
C ILE A 103 10.19 -10.86 -27.91
N ASP A 104 10.06 -9.78 -28.69
CA ASP A 104 9.98 -8.43 -28.16
C ASP A 104 8.74 -8.25 -27.27
N SER A 105 7.63 -8.91 -27.59
CA SER A 105 6.41 -8.91 -26.77
C SER A 105 6.54 -9.69 -25.46
N ALA A 106 7.57 -10.53 -25.32
CA ALA A 106 7.85 -11.23 -24.08
C ALA A 106 8.35 -10.25 -22.99
N TYR A 107 8.90 -9.09 -23.33
CA TYR A 107 9.33 -8.11 -22.33
C TYR A 107 8.14 -7.35 -21.74
N THR A 108 8.20 -7.11 -20.42
CA THR A 108 7.11 -6.46 -19.69
C THR A 108 7.21 -4.93 -19.78
N TRP A 109 6.07 -4.28 -19.98
CA TRP A 109 5.96 -2.82 -19.87
C TRP A 109 5.81 -2.41 -18.40
N PRO A 110 6.34 -1.24 -17.98
CA PRO A 110 6.15 -0.75 -16.61
C PRO A 110 4.67 -0.55 -16.29
N THR A 111 4.32 -0.60 -15.01
CA THR A 111 2.93 -0.37 -14.61
C THR A 111 2.56 1.11 -14.72
N ARG A 112 1.27 1.42 -14.89
CA ARG A 112 0.80 2.83 -14.87
C ARG A 112 1.18 3.57 -13.59
N VAL A 113 1.24 2.85 -12.47
CA VAL A 113 1.60 3.42 -11.17
C VAL A 113 3.06 3.84 -11.17
N ASP A 114 3.95 2.98 -11.67
CA ASP A 114 5.39 3.28 -11.74
C ASP A 114 5.67 4.41 -12.72
N VAL A 115 5.04 4.39 -13.90
CA VAL A 115 5.15 5.49 -14.88
C VAL A 115 4.69 6.82 -14.31
N ARG A 116 3.59 6.83 -13.54
CA ARG A 116 3.13 8.05 -12.84
C ARG A 116 4.12 8.50 -11.77
N ARG A 117 4.73 7.59 -11.02
CA ARG A 117 5.76 7.92 -10.02
C ARG A 117 7.02 8.49 -10.68
N TRP A 118 7.45 7.93 -11.81
CA TRP A 118 8.58 8.45 -12.58
C TRP A 118 8.30 9.87 -13.08
N TRP A 119 7.09 10.12 -13.58
CA TRP A 119 6.66 11.46 -13.94
C TRP A 119 6.69 12.41 -12.73
N ASP A 120 6.13 11.97 -11.60
CA ASP A 120 6.09 12.76 -10.36
C ASP A 120 7.49 13.14 -9.86
N MET A 121 8.41 12.18 -9.89
CA MET A 121 9.82 12.35 -9.54
C MET A 121 10.65 13.07 -10.62
N ARG A 122 10.04 13.46 -11.74
CA ARG A 122 10.70 14.12 -12.89
C ARG A 122 11.86 13.32 -13.47
N THR A 123 11.81 11.98 -13.36
CA THR A 123 12.80 11.09 -13.97
C THR A 123 12.49 10.78 -15.43
N ILE A 124 11.31 11.19 -15.92
CA ILE A 124 10.89 11.15 -17.32
C ILE A 124 10.25 12.48 -17.71
N ASP A 125 10.27 12.80 -19.00
CA ASP A 125 9.60 13.95 -19.58
C ASP A 125 8.24 13.58 -20.22
N GLU A 126 7.54 14.56 -20.82
CA GLU A 126 6.19 14.32 -21.36
C GLU A 126 6.24 13.46 -22.63
N ALA A 127 7.32 13.56 -23.40
CA ALA A 127 7.53 12.73 -24.58
C ALA A 127 7.66 11.25 -24.19
N GLU A 128 8.45 10.97 -23.16
CA GLU A 128 8.63 9.63 -22.61
C GLU A 128 7.36 9.12 -21.94
N LEU A 129 6.65 9.97 -21.18
CA LEU A 129 5.34 9.63 -20.61
C LEU A 129 4.35 9.19 -21.71
N ARG A 130 4.27 9.95 -22.82
CA ARG A 130 3.44 9.61 -23.99
C ARG A 130 3.89 8.32 -24.64
N ARG A 131 5.19 8.09 -24.79
CA ARG A 131 5.74 6.84 -25.35
C ARG A 131 5.33 5.64 -24.52
N LEU A 132 5.45 5.73 -23.19
CA LEU A 132 5.13 4.65 -22.26
C LEU A 132 3.64 4.31 -22.27
N TYR A 133 2.74 5.30 -22.18
CA TYR A 133 1.30 5.03 -22.29
C TYR A 133 0.90 4.52 -23.67
N SER A 134 1.54 4.99 -24.74
CA SER A 134 1.34 4.44 -26.08
C SER A 134 1.82 2.98 -26.15
N GLY A 135 2.94 2.65 -25.53
CA GLY A 135 3.43 1.28 -25.45
C GLY A 135 2.46 0.31 -24.77
N MET A 136 1.75 0.79 -23.75
CA MET A 136 0.68 0.02 -23.07
C MET A 136 -0.61 -0.13 -23.90
N GLY A 137 -0.70 0.51 -25.06
CA GLY A 137 -1.84 0.43 -25.96
C GLY A 137 -2.81 1.61 -25.90
N TYR A 138 -2.58 2.65 -25.08
CA TYR A 138 -3.43 3.84 -25.08
C TYR A 138 -3.27 4.66 -26.36
N ARG A 139 -4.39 5.10 -26.96
CA ARG A 139 -4.43 5.85 -28.23
C ARG A 139 -5.52 6.93 -28.20
N GLY A 140 -5.39 7.93 -29.08
CA GLY A 140 -6.36 9.02 -29.25
C GLY A 140 -6.72 9.70 -27.93
N ASP A 141 -8.01 9.98 -27.75
CA ASP A 141 -8.53 10.64 -26.55
C ASP A 141 -8.15 9.93 -25.25
N ASN A 142 -8.07 8.59 -25.25
CA ASN A 142 -7.64 7.86 -24.05
C ASN A 142 -6.20 8.20 -23.68
N LEU A 143 -5.29 8.27 -24.67
CA LEU A 143 -3.90 8.65 -24.42
C LEU A 143 -3.81 10.08 -23.89
N ASP A 144 -4.50 11.02 -24.54
CA ASP A 144 -4.46 12.42 -24.14
C ASP A 144 -5.09 12.65 -22.76
N ASN A 145 -6.18 11.93 -22.45
CA ASN A 145 -6.79 11.92 -21.11
C ASN A 145 -5.84 11.36 -20.05
N TYR A 146 -5.13 10.25 -20.32
CA TYR A 146 -4.14 9.71 -19.38
C TYR A 146 -2.97 10.65 -19.14
N LEU A 147 -2.51 11.34 -20.18
CA LEU A 147 -1.45 12.34 -20.06
C LEU A 147 -1.92 13.51 -19.20
N LEU A 148 -3.04 14.14 -19.55
CA LEU A 148 -3.57 15.26 -18.78
C LEU A 148 -3.84 14.87 -17.34
N TRP A 149 -4.49 13.72 -17.12
CA TRP A 149 -4.75 13.22 -15.77
C TRP A 149 -3.47 13.00 -14.98
N THR A 150 -2.44 12.37 -15.56
CA THR A 150 -1.17 12.10 -14.86
C THR A 150 -0.47 13.39 -14.45
N LYS A 151 -0.41 14.36 -15.36
CA LYS A 151 0.21 15.66 -15.12
C LYS A 151 -0.50 16.41 -14.00
N VAL A 152 -1.82 16.52 -14.09
CA VAL A 152 -2.65 17.23 -13.11
C VAL A 152 -2.67 16.52 -11.76
N TYR A 153 -2.88 15.20 -11.76
CA TYR A 153 -3.02 14.41 -10.53
C TYR A 153 -1.74 14.47 -9.68
N THR A 154 -0.57 14.48 -10.31
CA THR A 154 0.72 14.57 -9.61
C THR A 154 1.04 15.98 -9.15
N ALA A 155 0.77 17.01 -9.97
CA ALA A 155 1.07 18.39 -9.61
C ALA A 155 0.10 18.99 -8.57
N PHE A 156 -1.18 18.60 -8.60
CA PHE A 156 -2.22 19.28 -7.83
C PHE A 156 -2.03 19.25 -6.30
N PRO A 157 -1.66 18.13 -5.65
CA PRO A 157 -1.47 18.12 -4.20
C PRO A 157 -0.36 19.08 -3.74
N ASP A 158 0.77 19.11 -4.45
CA ASP A 158 1.89 19.99 -4.18
C ASP A 158 1.52 21.46 -4.43
N LEU A 159 0.86 21.76 -5.55
CA LEU A 159 0.31 23.09 -5.84
C LEU A 159 -0.57 23.62 -4.71
N ILE A 160 -1.51 22.81 -4.23
CA ILE A 160 -2.40 23.19 -3.14
C ILE A 160 -1.63 23.38 -1.83
N ALA A 161 -0.63 22.55 -1.54
CA ALA A 161 0.22 22.71 -0.36
C ALA A 161 1.02 24.02 -0.41
N ARG A 162 1.69 24.31 -1.53
CA ARG A 162 2.42 25.56 -1.75
C ARG A 162 1.51 26.79 -1.62
N TRP A 163 0.30 26.72 -2.16
CA TRP A 163 -0.69 27.79 -2.05
C TRP A 163 -1.17 27.99 -0.61
N LYS A 164 -1.54 26.91 0.09
CA LYS A 164 -1.96 26.98 1.51
C LYS A 164 -0.87 27.55 2.42
N ASN A 165 0.40 27.29 2.10
CA ASN A 165 1.56 27.83 2.81
C ASN A 165 1.92 29.27 2.41
N GLY A 166 1.19 29.86 1.45
CA GLY A 166 1.43 31.22 0.96
C GLY A 166 2.69 31.36 0.09
N TRP A 167 3.26 30.26 -0.40
CA TRP A 167 4.46 30.30 -1.26
C TRP A 167 4.15 30.65 -2.70
N ILE A 168 2.91 30.38 -3.13
CA ILE A 168 2.39 30.75 -4.45
C ILE A 168 0.98 31.34 -4.30
N THR A 169 0.58 32.17 -5.26
CA THR A 169 -0.77 32.74 -5.32
C THR A 169 -1.76 31.76 -5.94
N ILE A 170 -3.06 32.04 -5.81
CA ILE A 170 -4.09 31.24 -6.50
C ILE A 170 -3.99 31.37 -8.03
N ASP A 171 -3.53 32.51 -8.53
CA ASP A 171 -3.33 32.73 -9.96
C ASP A 171 -2.15 31.92 -10.49
N ASP A 172 -1.10 31.73 -9.67
CA ASP A 172 0.00 30.81 -10.00
C ASP A 172 -0.49 29.37 -10.11
N VAL A 173 -1.37 28.91 -9.20
CA VAL A 173 -2.00 27.58 -9.30
C VAL A 173 -2.79 27.43 -10.59
N LYS A 174 -3.61 28.43 -10.93
CA LYS A 174 -4.40 28.43 -12.17
C LYS A 174 -3.52 28.41 -13.42
N SER A 175 -2.44 29.19 -13.41
CA SER A 175 -1.46 29.26 -14.49
C SER A 175 -0.75 27.93 -14.68
N GLU A 176 -0.24 27.31 -13.61
CA GLU A 176 0.41 26.00 -13.67
C GLU A 176 -0.56 24.92 -14.20
N LEU A 177 -1.80 24.83 -13.67
CA LEU A 177 -2.77 23.84 -14.13
C LEU A 177 -3.17 24.02 -15.60
N THR A 178 -3.31 25.26 -16.06
CA THR A 178 -3.55 25.58 -17.47
C THR A 178 -2.34 25.19 -18.33
N GLY A 179 -1.13 25.46 -17.85
CA GLY A 179 0.13 25.07 -18.50
C GLY A 179 0.31 23.56 -18.65
N LEU A 180 -0.26 22.76 -17.74
CA LEU A 180 -0.32 21.30 -17.89
C LEU A 180 -1.30 20.82 -18.97
N GLY A 181 -2.08 21.73 -19.56
CA GLY A 181 -3.04 21.46 -20.62
C GLY A 181 -4.49 21.31 -20.15
N MET A 182 -4.80 21.66 -18.90
CA MET A 182 -6.19 21.68 -18.44
C MET A 182 -6.94 22.87 -19.06
N PRO A 183 -8.15 22.68 -19.62
CA PRO A 183 -8.95 23.79 -20.13
C PRO A 183 -9.23 24.83 -19.03
N THR A 184 -9.06 26.11 -19.34
CA THR A 184 -9.22 27.21 -18.37
C THR A 184 -10.57 27.18 -17.66
N ALA A 185 -11.66 26.91 -18.38
CA ALA A 185 -12.99 26.78 -17.79
C ALA A 185 -13.06 25.65 -16.73
N ARG A 186 -12.36 24.53 -17.00
CA ARG A 186 -12.27 23.40 -16.07
C ARG A 186 -11.37 23.72 -14.87
N VAL A 187 -10.29 24.47 -15.07
CA VAL A 187 -9.44 24.96 -13.97
C VAL A 187 -10.27 25.81 -13.01
N GLU A 188 -11.04 26.78 -13.52
CA GLU A 188 -11.89 27.63 -12.70
C GLU A 188 -12.92 26.82 -11.90
N GLU A 189 -13.62 25.90 -12.56
CA GLU A 189 -14.57 24.99 -11.90
C GLU A 189 -13.87 24.11 -10.84
N MET A 190 -12.68 23.59 -11.14
CA MET A 190 -11.92 22.75 -10.21
C MET A 190 -11.47 23.54 -8.99
N ILE A 191 -11.02 24.78 -9.17
CA ILE A 191 -10.69 25.68 -8.05
C ILE A 191 -11.94 25.98 -7.22
N GLN A 192 -13.05 26.36 -7.83
CA GLN A 192 -14.30 26.65 -7.11
C GLN A 192 -14.81 25.45 -6.29
N THR A 193 -14.70 24.24 -6.83
CA THR A 193 -15.21 23.02 -6.19
C THR A 193 -14.26 22.42 -5.16
N LYS A 194 -12.94 22.59 -5.33
CA LYS A 194 -11.92 22.00 -4.44
C LYS A 194 -11.36 22.98 -3.43
N ILE A 195 -11.46 24.27 -3.70
CA ILE A 195 -11.01 25.35 -2.83
C ILE A 195 -12.24 26.10 -2.34
N LYS A 196 -12.53 25.96 -1.05
CA LYS A 196 -13.56 26.78 -0.41
C LYS A 196 -13.13 28.25 -0.54
N PRO A 197 -14.00 29.17 -1.00
CA PRO A 197 -13.64 30.58 -1.10
C PRO A 197 -13.18 31.06 0.27
N ALA A 198 -12.12 31.88 0.29
CA ALA A 198 -11.54 32.46 1.49
C ALA A 198 -12.53 33.34 2.31
N GLY A 199 -13.77 33.53 1.84
CA GLY A 199 -14.90 34.06 2.61
C GLY A 199 -15.72 33.02 3.38
N THR A 200 -15.27 31.76 3.36
CA THR A 200 -15.59 30.74 4.35
C THR A 200 -14.32 30.38 5.11
N GLU A 201 -13.70 31.39 5.75
CA GLU A 201 -13.44 31.18 7.18
C GLU A 201 -14.70 30.54 7.73
N ARG A 202 -14.56 29.33 8.29
CA ARG A 202 -15.65 28.62 8.95
C ARG A 202 -16.59 29.65 9.57
N VAL A 203 -17.86 29.64 9.15
CA VAL A 203 -18.91 30.15 10.01
C VAL A 203 -18.61 29.54 11.36
N ALA A 204 -18.26 30.38 12.33
CA ALA A 204 -18.24 29.99 13.72
C ALA A 204 -19.62 29.39 13.99
N GLY A 205 -19.74 28.05 13.95
CA GLY A 205 -21.06 27.43 13.88
C GLY A 205 -21.10 25.92 13.84
N GLU A 206 -20.16 25.24 13.18
CA GLU A 206 -19.94 23.80 13.39
C GLU A 206 -18.47 23.62 13.77
N ARG A 207 -18.21 23.71 15.07
CA ARG A 207 -16.90 23.39 15.62
C ARG A 207 -16.67 21.90 15.38
N ASP A 208 -15.74 21.57 14.49
CA ASP A 208 -15.04 20.29 14.57
C ASP A 208 -14.57 20.13 16.02
N LEU A 209 -14.88 19.01 16.65
CA LEU A 209 -14.49 18.76 18.04
C LEU A 209 -12.98 18.99 18.16
N THR A 210 -12.58 19.99 18.95
CA THR A 210 -11.15 20.19 19.19
C THR A 210 -10.64 19.04 20.04
N LYS A 211 -9.33 18.75 20.00
CA LYS A 211 -8.66 17.83 20.94
C LYS A 211 -9.14 18.07 22.38
N THR A 212 -9.28 19.34 22.76
CA THR A 212 -9.77 19.79 24.07
C THR A 212 -11.25 19.47 24.31
N ASP A 213 -12.10 19.56 23.29
CA ASP A 213 -13.53 19.24 23.39
C ASP A 213 -13.75 17.73 23.48
N ILE A 214 -12.96 16.91 22.78
CA ILE A 214 -12.96 15.45 22.91
C ILE A 214 -12.54 15.05 24.33
N ILE A 215 -11.41 15.58 24.82
CA ILE A 215 -10.93 15.37 26.19
C ILE A 215 -12.01 15.77 27.22
N LYS A 216 -12.65 16.92 27.03
CA LYS A 216 -13.74 17.37 27.91
C LYS A 216 -14.99 16.49 27.80
N GLY A 217 -15.29 15.97 26.62
CA GLY A 217 -16.39 15.05 26.36
C GLY A 217 -16.20 13.75 27.12
N VAL A 218 -15.01 13.14 27.02
CA VAL A 218 -14.66 11.93 27.78
C VAL A 218 -14.63 12.23 29.29
N LYS A 219 -14.01 13.35 29.71
CA LYS A 219 -13.97 13.77 31.12
C LYS A 219 -15.34 13.99 31.74
N LYS A 220 -16.32 14.46 30.96
CA LYS A 220 -17.70 14.68 31.41
C LYS A 220 -18.59 13.45 31.19
N GLU A 221 -18.01 12.32 30.80
CA GLU A 221 -18.70 11.06 30.48
C GLU A 221 -19.79 11.23 29.40
N VAL A 222 -19.64 12.25 28.54
CA VAL A 222 -20.55 12.50 27.40
C VAL A 222 -20.24 11.55 26.24
N ILE A 223 -18.99 11.09 26.15
CA ILE A 223 -18.50 10.05 25.25
C ILE A 223 -17.59 9.12 26.04
N SER A 224 -17.50 7.85 25.64
CA SER A 224 -16.66 6.84 26.28
C SER A 224 -15.18 7.04 25.94
N TRP A 225 -14.30 6.38 26.71
CA TRP A 225 -12.85 6.39 26.48
C TRP A 225 -12.48 5.92 25.07
N SER A 226 -13.09 4.81 24.63
CA SER A 226 -12.89 4.25 23.28
C SER A 226 -13.36 5.20 22.18
N GLU A 227 -14.52 5.84 22.36
CA GLU A 227 -15.01 6.85 21.39
C GLU A 227 -14.09 8.08 21.36
N GLY A 228 -13.50 8.46 22.50
CA GLY A 228 -12.47 9.49 22.56
C GLY A 228 -11.20 9.11 21.79
N ILE A 229 -10.76 7.85 21.88
CA ILE A 229 -9.61 7.34 21.13
C ILE A 229 -9.90 7.37 19.64
N GLU A 230 -11.06 6.84 19.22
CA GLU A 230 -11.47 6.83 17.81
C GLU A 230 -11.51 8.25 17.22
N LEU A 231 -12.10 9.21 17.94
CA LEU A 231 -12.16 10.60 17.49
C LEU A 231 -10.78 11.25 17.40
N LEU A 232 -9.82 10.88 18.25
CA LEU A 232 -8.43 11.35 18.15
C LEU A 232 -7.66 10.64 17.04
N VAL A 233 -7.93 9.35 16.78
CA VAL A 233 -7.35 8.63 15.64
C VAL A 233 -7.82 9.21 14.32
N ASP A 234 -9.09 9.59 14.22
CA ASP A 234 -9.65 10.31 13.07
C ASP A 234 -9.02 11.70 12.87
N MET A 235 -8.47 12.30 13.93
CA MET A 235 -7.67 13.52 13.88
C MET A 235 -6.19 13.28 13.48
N GLY A 236 -5.80 12.03 13.25
CA GLY A 236 -4.46 11.64 12.78
C GLY A 236 -3.46 11.27 13.87
N TYR A 237 -3.89 11.07 15.12
CA TYR A 237 -3.05 10.47 16.17
C TYR A 237 -3.03 8.94 16.02
N SER A 238 -1.93 8.28 16.41
CA SER A 238 -1.97 6.83 16.59
C SER A 238 -2.83 6.45 17.80
N GLU A 239 -3.31 5.21 17.85
CA GLU A 239 -4.13 4.70 18.96
C GLU A 239 -3.41 4.85 20.31
N ASP A 240 -2.11 4.52 20.36
CA ASP A 240 -1.26 4.70 21.54
C ASP A 240 -1.10 6.19 21.94
N GLU A 241 -0.98 7.08 20.96
CA GLU A 241 -0.90 8.53 21.22
C GLU A 241 -2.25 9.09 21.71
N ALA A 242 -3.36 8.63 21.15
CA ALA A 242 -4.70 9.01 21.53
C ALA A 242 -5.02 8.57 22.97
N ASP A 243 -4.70 7.32 23.32
CA ASP A 243 -4.83 6.81 24.68
C ASP A 243 -3.96 7.61 25.65
N TYR A 244 -2.69 7.86 25.31
CA TYR A 244 -1.80 8.68 26.13
C TYR A 244 -2.34 10.11 26.31
N ILE A 245 -2.90 10.72 25.27
CA ILE A 245 -3.50 12.06 25.32
C ILE A 245 -4.69 12.10 26.28
N LEU A 246 -5.59 11.12 26.21
CA LEU A 246 -6.74 11.05 27.12
C LEU A 246 -6.26 10.76 28.54
N ALA A 247 -5.33 9.81 28.70
CA ALA A 247 -4.67 9.50 29.97
C ALA A 247 -4.12 10.75 30.64
N ILE A 248 -3.22 11.50 30.01
CA ILE A 248 -2.60 12.66 30.65
C ILE A 248 -3.56 13.81 30.91
N ASN A 249 -4.63 13.99 30.12
CA ASN A 249 -5.51 15.16 30.25
C ASN A 249 -6.74 14.90 31.12
N ILE A 250 -7.17 13.64 31.24
CA ILE A 250 -8.32 13.24 32.05
C ILE A 250 -7.84 12.81 33.44
N SER A 251 -6.74 12.04 33.54
CA SER A 251 -6.18 11.66 34.84
C SER A 251 -5.53 12.84 35.59
N ALA A 252 -5.04 13.88 34.89
CA ALA A 252 -4.37 15.02 35.53
C ALA A 252 -5.30 16.01 36.24
N LEU A 253 -6.62 15.77 36.31
CA LEU A 253 -7.55 16.63 37.05
C LEU A 253 -8.29 15.94 38.20
N GLU A 254 -7.99 14.67 38.50
CA GLU A 254 -8.38 14.01 39.76
C GLU A 254 -7.19 13.37 40.52
N GLY A 255 -5.95 13.56 40.05
CA GLY A 255 -4.79 12.97 40.70
C GLY A 255 -3.49 13.69 40.39
N SER A 256 -3.40 14.99 40.73
CA SER A 256 -2.07 15.52 41.05
C SER A 256 -1.53 14.65 42.18
N PRO A 257 -0.32 14.06 42.06
CA PRO A 257 0.23 13.24 43.13
C PRO A 257 0.17 14.04 44.42
N GLU A 258 -0.62 13.55 45.37
CA GLU A 258 -0.84 14.22 46.67
C GLU A 258 0.42 14.12 47.52
N THR A 259 1.32 13.21 47.13
CA THR A 259 2.60 12.94 47.78
C THR A 259 3.77 13.04 46.81
N MET A 260 4.94 13.42 47.33
CA MET A 260 6.19 13.46 46.57
C MET A 260 6.58 12.05 46.07
N GLU A 261 6.15 11.02 46.78
CA GLU A 261 6.38 9.61 46.52
C GLU A 261 5.60 9.10 45.30
N GLU A 262 4.33 9.51 45.14
CA GLU A 262 3.54 9.23 43.94
C GLU A 262 4.10 9.94 42.71
N PHE A 263 4.55 11.19 42.85
CA PHE A 263 5.22 11.91 41.76
C PHE A 263 6.53 11.21 41.35
N ARG A 264 7.30 10.73 42.33
CA ARG A 264 8.51 9.93 42.08
C ARG A 264 8.19 8.61 41.39
N ASP A 265 7.12 7.92 41.75
CA ASP A 265 6.73 6.67 41.09
C ASP A 265 6.35 6.91 39.61
N ILE A 266 5.54 7.94 39.34
CA ILE A 266 5.15 8.33 37.97
C ILE A 266 6.38 8.66 37.11
N THR A 267 7.33 9.44 37.65
CA THR A 267 8.56 9.80 36.93
C THR A 267 9.50 8.62 36.71
N GLN A 268 9.58 7.66 37.65
CA GLN A 268 10.39 6.44 37.49
C GLN A 268 9.78 5.46 36.47
N ARG A 269 8.45 5.35 36.42
CA ARG A 269 7.73 4.58 35.38
C ARG A 269 7.96 5.16 33.98
N TYR A 270 7.92 6.49 33.84
CA TYR A 270 8.26 7.16 32.60
C TYR A 270 9.71 6.88 32.16
N ARG A 271 10.68 7.03 33.07
CA ARG A 271 12.10 6.73 32.77
C ARG A 271 12.30 5.29 32.30
N LYS A 272 11.60 4.33 32.91
CA LYS A 272 11.61 2.93 32.47
C LYS A 272 11.05 2.75 31.06
N ALA A 273 9.95 3.43 30.74
CA ALA A 273 9.29 3.35 29.43
C ALA A 273 10.17 3.89 28.28
N VAL A 274 10.99 4.90 28.55
CA VAL A 274 11.94 5.48 27.56
C VAL A 274 13.34 4.84 27.62
N GLY A 275 13.51 3.72 28.33
CA GLY A 275 14.77 2.96 28.38
C GLY A 275 15.88 3.56 29.25
N LEU A 276 15.55 4.51 30.14
CA LEU A 276 16.50 5.10 31.08
C LEU A 276 16.58 4.29 32.39
N PRO A 277 17.71 4.32 33.13
CA PRO A 277 17.83 3.66 34.43
C PRO A 277 16.78 4.21 35.41
N SER A 278 16.02 3.31 36.05
CA SER A 278 14.99 3.64 37.04
C SER A 278 15.12 2.80 38.32
N LYS A 279 14.68 3.39 39.44
CA LYS A 279 14.55 2.70 40.74
C LYS A 279 13.07 2.72 41.14
N PRO A 280 12.41 1.56 41.32
CA PRO A 280 10.99 1.51 41.65
C PRO A 280 10.74 2.03 43.08
N VAL A 281 9.66 2.78 43.25
CA VAL A 281 9.13 3.14 44.57
C VAL A 281 8.34 1.93 45.11
N THR A 282 8.52 1.60 46.39
CA THR A 282 7.82 0.45 47.01
C THR A 282 6.39 0.82 47.40
N GLU A 283 5.47 -0.15 47.33
CA GLU A 283 4.06 0.04 47.71
C GLU A 283 3.88 0.46 49.17
N GLU A 284 4.75 -0.02 50.08
CA GLU A 284 4.73 0.39 51.49
C GLU A 284 4.99 1.88 51.66
N LEU A 285 5.89 2.45 50.85
CA LEU A 285 6.21 3.88 50.90
C LEU A 285 5.04 4.73 50.39
N LEU A 286 4.37 4.28 49.32
CA LEU A 286 3.21 4.96 48.76
C LEU A 286 2.04 4.99 49.77
N LYS A 287 1.77 3.85 50.43
CA LYS A 287 0.73 3.77 51.48
C LYS A 287 1.05 4.64 52.69
N ALA A 288 2.31 4.65 53.14
CA ALA A 288 2.73 5.49 54.26
C ALA A 288 2.59 6.99 53.93
N ALA A 289 2.93 7.40 52.71
CA ALA A 289 2.82 8.79 52.28
C ALA A 289 1.34 9.25 52.19
N ALA A 290 0.46 8.42 51.64
CA ALA A 290 -0.97 8.71 51.58
C ALA A 290 -1.60 8.87 52.98
N GLU A 291 -1.20 8.03 53.94
CA GLU A 291 -1.70 8.11 55.32
C GLU A 291 -1.24 9.40 56.03
N VAL A 292 -0.05 9.91 55.72
CA VAL A 292 0.44 11.20 56.26
C VAL A 292 -0.43 12.37 55.77
N VAL A 293 -0.83 12.36 54.50
CA VAL A 293 -1.73 13.40 53.94
C VAL A 293 -3.08 13.36 54.66
N ARG A 294 -3.68 12.17 54.79
CA ARG A 294 -4.95 11.96 55.49
C ARG A 294 -4.91 12.49 56.92
N LEU A 295 -3.87 12.13 57.69
CA LEU A 295 -3.71 12.57 59.06
C LEU A 295 -3.47 14.09 59.16
N THR A 296 -2.82 14.70 58.17
CA THR A 296 -2.58 16.15 58.14
C THR A 296 -3.87 16.93 57.93
N GLU A 297 -4.77 16.45 57.06
CA GLU A 297 -6.09 17.05 56.86
C GLU A 297 -6.98 16.89 58.10
N GLU A 298 -6.95 15.72 58.73
CA GLU A 298 -7.69 15.44 59.96
C GLU A 298 -7.22 16.35 61.11
N VAL A 299 -5.91 16.58 61.25
CA VAL A 299 -5.36 17.53 62.23
C VAL A 299 -5.79 18.96 61.91
N LYS A 300 -5.83 19.34 60.63
CA LYS A 300 -6.25 20.68 60.21
C LYS A 300 -7.72 20.93 60.55
N SER A 301 -8.61 20.00 60.22
CA SER A 301 -10.04 20.13 60.51
C SER A 301 -10.32 20.18 62.02
N LEU A 302 -9.61 19.38 62.80
CA LEU A 302 -9.69 19.43 64.27
C LEU A 302 -9.21 20.78 64.83
N LYS A 303 -8.13 21.36 64.29
CA LYS A 303 -7.67 22.69 64.70
C LYS A 303 -8.69 23.79 64.39
N GLU A 304 -9.30 23.75 63.20
CA GLU A 304 -10.34 24.71 62.81
C GLU A 304 -11.59 24.58 63.71
N ALA A 305 -11.96 23.35 64.07
CA ALA A 305 -13.07 23.10 65.00
C ALA A 305 -12.77 23.61 66.42
N VAL A 306 -11.54 23.42 66.91
CA VAL A 306 -11.10 23.96 68.21
C VAL A 306 -11.10 25.49 68.19
N GLU A 307 -10.59 26.12 67.14
CA GLU A 307 -10.56 27.59 67.02
C GLU A 307 -11.98 28.18 66.95
N ALA A 308 -12.92 27.47 66.33
CA ALA A 308 -14.32 27.88 66.28
C ALA A 308 -14.98 27.80 67.68
N GLU A 309 -14.68 26.78 68.46
CA GLU A 309 -15.19 26.61 69.83
C GLU A 309 -14.51 27.58 70.83
N GLU A 310 -13.23 27.90 70.65
CA GLU A 310 -12.57 28.93 71.46
C GLU A 310 -13.23 30.31 71.28
N LYS A 311 -13.71 30.63 70.07
CA LYS A 311 -14.42 31.88 69.78
C LYS A 311 -15.80 31.95 70.43
N THR A 312 -16.45 30.82 70.74
CA THR A 312 -17.76 30.79 71.43
C THR A 312 -17.63 30.88 72.95
N LEU A 313 -16.44 30.62 73.50
CA LEU A 313 -16.16 30.64 74.94
C LEU A 313 -15.73 32.01 75.49
N ILE A 314 -15.34 32.96 74.63
CA ILE A 314 -15.01 34.34 75.05
C ILE A 314 -16.30 35.17 75.02
N ALA A 315 -16.97 35.30 76.17
CA ALA A 315 -18.07 36.23 76.33
C ALA A 315 -17.57 37.69 76.25
N ASP A 316 -18.24 38.53 75.46
CA ASP A 316 -18.03 39.98 75.44
C ASP A 316 -18.21 40.55 76.86
N VAL A 317 -17.09 40.86 77.52
CA VAL A 317 -17.09 41.59 78.79
C VAL A 317 -17.48 43.03 78.48
N VAL A 318 -18.78 43.32 78.57
CA VAL A 318 -19.29 44.69 78.66
C VAL A 318 -18.95 45.20 80.06
N LEU A 319 -17.88 45.99 80.18
CA LEU A 319 -17.65 46.79 81.37
C LEU A 319 -18.72 47.90 81.43
N PRO A 320 -19.43 48.09 82.54
CA PRO A 320 -20.42 49.16 82.66
C PRO A 320 -19.70 50.52 82.69
N GLU A 321 -20.24 51.51 81.96
CA GLU A 321 -19.77 52.89 81.98
C GLU A 321 -20.01 53.52 83.38
N GLU A 322 -18.97 54.14 83.96
CA GLU A 322 -19.08 55.09 85.08
C GLU A 322 -19.30 56.53 84.57
#